data_AF-A0A7V2Z1P4-F1
#
_entry.id   AF-A0A7V2Z1P4-F1
#
_cell.length_a   1.000
_cell.length_b   1.000
_cell.length_c   1.000
_cell.angle_alpha   90.00
_cell.angle_beta   90.00
_cell.angle_gamma   90.00
#
_symmetry.space_group_name_H-M   'P 1'
#
loop_
_entity.id
_entity.type
_entity.pdbx_description
1 polymer ?
#
loop_
_entity_poly.entity_id
_entity_poly.type
_entity_poly.pdbx_seq_one_letter_code
_entity_poly.pdbx_strand_id
1 'polypeptide(L)'
;MNNALGARIHAYRQSLNLTQQKFGRKYGRSGPAIFKFEKGYMKPSLELWALFRPTGKELNTLRDTFGVIGEGSAESYREALRLIRAFRRPRRA
;
A
#
# COMPACT_ATOMS: atom_id res chain seq x y z
N MET A 1 -13.60 -19.49 3.26
CA MET A 1 -13.46 -18.33 2.35
C MET A 1 -11.97 -18.01 2.20
N ASN A 2 -11.42 -18.09 0.98
CA ASN A 2 -10.01 -17.76 0.73
C ASN A 2 -9.80 -16.24 0.83
N ASN A 3 -9.43 -15.75 2.01
CA ASN A 3 -9.11 -14.35 2.24
C ASN A 3 -7.64 -14.03 1.89
N ALA A 4 -7.22 -14.40 0.68
CA ALA A 4 -5.88 -14.12 0.17
C ALA A 4 -5.58 -12.60 0.15
N LEU A 5 -6.62 -11.79 0.01
CA LEU A 5 -6.54 -10.34 0.07
C LEU A 5 -6.15 -9.84 1.46
N GLY A 6 -6.91 -10.22 2.48
CA GLY A 6 -6.64 -9.82 3.86
C GLY A 6 -5.29 -10.33 4.37
N ALA A 7 -4.90 -11.55 3.97
CA ALA A 7 -3.57 -12.10 4.27
C ALA A 7 -2.43 -11.25 3.69
N ARG A 8 -2.60 -10.71 2.48
CA ARG A 8 -1.61 -9.82 1.86
C ARG A 8 -1.54 -8.46 2.52
N ILE A 9 -2.69 -7.88 2.87
CA ILE A 9 -2.75 -6.61 3.61
C ILE A 9 -2.04 -6.77 4.96
N HIS A 10 -2.30 -7.89 5.65
CA HIS A 10 -1.66 -8.23 6.91
C HIS A 10 -0.13 -8.36 6.76
N ALA A 11 0.33 -9.16 5.79
CA ALA A 11 1.76 -9.37 5.55
C ALA A 11 2.49 -8.05 5.23
N TYR A 12 1.89 -7.21 4.39
CA TYR A 12 2.47 -5.90 4.06
C TYR A 12 2.47 -4.94 5.26
N ARG A 13 1.42 -4.96 6.09
CA ARG A 13 1.44 -4.18 7.33
C ARG A 13 2.55 -4.64 8.28
N GLN A 14 2.74 -5.95 8.40
CA GLN A 14 3.77 -6.56 9.25
C GLN A 14 5.19 -6.24 8.74
N SER A 15 5.42 -6.24 7.42
CA SER A 15 6.73 -5.86 6.86
C SER A 15 7.11 -4.41 7.15
N LEU A 16 6.13 -3.54 7.44
CA LEU A 16 6.35 -2.16 7.87
C LEU A 16 6.44 -2.00 9.40
N ASN A 17 6.31 -3.09 10.16
CA ASN A 17 6.26 -3.11 11.62
C ASN A 17 5.20 -2.15 12.22
N LEU A 18 4.03 -2.04 11.57
CA LEU A 18 2.96 -1.13 11.98
C LEU A 18 1.80 -1.89 12.64
N THR A 19 1.20 -1.29 13.67
CA THR A 19 -0.09 -1.73 14.20
C THR A 19 -1.21 -1.42 13.19
N GLN A 20 -2.37 -2.09 13.30
CA GLN A 20 -3.53 -1.79 12.46
C GLN A 20 -3.95 -0.31 12.57
N GLN A 21 -3.83 0.28 13.76
CA GLN A 21 -4.10 1.71 14.00
C GLN A 21 -3.12 2.61 13.22
N LYS A 22 -1.81 2.38 13.35
CA LYS A 22 -0.78 3.18 12.67
C LYS A 22 -0.87 3.01 11.15
N PHE A 23 -1.07 1.78 10.69
CA PHE A 23 -1.28 1.47 9.28
C PHE A 23 -2.53 2.17 8.75
N GLY A 24 -3.68 2.03 9.42
CA GLY A 24 -4.90 2.74 9.04
C GLY A 24 -4.66 4.23 8.87
N ARG A 25 -4.09 4.90 9.89
CA ARG A 25 -3.77 6.33 9.84
C ARG A 25 -2.88 6.69 8.64
N LYS A 26 -1.86 5.89 8.32
CA LYS A 26 -0.96 6.07 7.16
C LYS A 26 -1.70 6.07 5.80
N TYR A 27 -2.87 5.45 5.72
CA TYR A 27 -3.70 5.36 4.50
C TYR A 27 -5.08 6.03 4.64
N GLY A 28 -5.27 6.91 5.64
CA GLY A 28 -6.53 7.63 5.85
C GLY A 28 -7.71 6.73 6.26
N ARG A 29 -7.43 5.67 7.03
CA ARG A 29 -8.40 4.68 7.51
C ARG A 29 -8.30 4.47 9.02
N SER A 30 -9.36 3.93 9.61
CA SER A 30 -9.33 3.53 11.01
C SER A 30 -8.67 2.16 11.18
N GLY A 31 -8.05 1.92 12.33
CA GLY A 31 -7.52 0.59 12.67
C GLY A 31 -8.56 -0.54 12.57
N PRO A 32 -9.81 -0.34 13.06
CA PRO A 32 -10.89 -1.30 12.89
C PRO A 32 -11.24 -1.62 11.43
N ALA A 33 -11.11 -0.66 10.51
CA ALA A 33 -11.31 -0.93 9.08
C ALA A 33 -10.23 -1.87 8.54
N ILE A 34 -8.96 -1.65 8.93
CA ILE A 34 -7.85 -2.54 8.56
C ILE A 34 -8.07 -3.94 9.10
N PHE A 35 -8.54 -4.08 10.35
CA PHE A 35 -8.90 -5.38 10.92
C PHE A 35 -9.96 -6.10 10.06
N LYS A 36 -11.04 -5.41 9.68
CA LYS A 36 -12.11 -5.99 8.84
C LYS A 36 -11.58 -6.40 7.47
N PHE A 37 -10.65 -5.65 6.88
CA PHE A 37 -9.98 -6.03 5.63
C PHE A 37 -9.11 -7.27 5.82
N GLU A 38 -8.28 -7.31 6.86
CA GLU A 38 -7.38 -8.44 7.15
C GLU A 38 -8.12 -9.73 7.46
N LYS A 39 -9.29 -9.66 8.09
CA LYS A 39 -10.15 -10.81 8.37
C LYS A 39 -11.09 -11.17 7.21
N GLY A 40 -11.19 -10.31 6.19
CA GLY A 40 -12.03 -10.55 5.02
C GLY A 40 -13.50 -10.25 5.25
N TYR A 41 -13.84 -9.62 6.38
CA TYR A 41 -15.19 -9.16 6.70
C TYR A 41 -15.63 -7.98 5.82
N MET A 42 -14.68 -7.28 5.22
CA MET A 42 -14.95 -6.15 4.33
C MET A 42 -13.91 -6.12 3.22
N LYS A 43 -14.32 -5.85 1.98
CA LYS A 43 -13.38 -5.62 0.87
C LYS A 43 -13.02 -4.14 0.77
N PRO A 44 -11.74 -3.77 0.67
CA PRO A 44 -11.34 -2.39 0.36
C PRO A 44 -11.79 -2.02 -1.07
N SER A 45 -12.02 -0.73 -1.32
CA SER A 45 -12.30 -0.24 -2.67
C SER A 45 -11.12 -0.45 -3.61
N LEU A 46 -11.37 -0.49 -4.93
CA LEU A 46 -10.33 -0.67 -5.96
C LEU A 46 -9.23 0.40 -5.87
N GLU A 47 -9.63 1.65 -5.63
CA GLU A 47 -8.72 2.79 -5.46
C GLU A 47 -7.81 2.62 -4.23
N LEU A 48 -8.37 2.12 -3.12
CA LEU A 48 -7.61 1.83 -1.92
C LEU A 48 -6.69 0.61 -2.12
N TRP A 49 -7.15 -0.39 -2.87
CA TRP A 49 -6.34 -1.56 -3.23
C TRP A 49 -5.10 -1.18 -4.05
N ALA A 50 -5.25 -0.26 -4.99
CA ALA A 50 -4.14 0.24 -5.79
C ALA A 50 -3.03 0.83 -4.90
N LEU A 51 -3.37 1.53 -3.81
CA LEU A 51 -2.39 2.09 -2.87
C LEU A 51 -1.55 1.02 -2.15
N PHE A 52 -2.12 -0.17 -1.90
CA PHE A 52 -1.42 -1.27 -1.22
C PHE A 52 -0.63 -2.16 -2.17
N ARG A 53 -0.96 -2.14 -3.46
CA ARG A 53 -0.39 -3.06 -4.46
C ARG A 53 -0.02 -2.32 -5.74
N PRO A 54 1.13 -1.64 -5.76
CA PRO A 54 1.70 -1.20 -7.02
C PRO A 54 1.90 -2.40 -7.96
N THR A 55 1.68 -2.18 -9.26
CA THR A 55 1.82 -3.22 -10.27
C THR A 55 3.31 -3.49 -10.56
N GLY A 56 3.63 -4.69 -11.05
CA GLY A 56 5.00 -5.01 -11.46
C GLY A 56 5.52 -4.07 -12.55
N LYS A 57 4.64 -3.62 -13.45
CA LYS A 57 4.96 -2.62 -14.46
C LYS A 57 5.40 -1.29 -13.83
N GLU A 58 4.65 -0.79 -12.85
CA GLU A 58 5.00 0.46 -12.17
C GLU A 58 6.29 0.34 -11.36
N LEU A 59 6.54 -0.81 -10.74
CA LEU A 59 7.79 -1.07 -10.02
C LEU A 59 8.98 -1.13 -10.98
N ASN A 60 8.82 -1.79 -12.12
CA ASN A 60 9.85 -1.83 -13.16
C ASN A 60 10.10 -0.43 -13.72
N THR A 61 9.05 0.35 -14.02
CA THR A 61 9.23 1.74 -14.48
C THR A 61 10.02 2.57 -13.46
N LEU A 62 9.70 2.49 -12.17
CA LEU A 62 10.50 3.22 -11.18
C LEU A 62 11.94 2.71 -11.09
N ARG A 63 12.15 1.40 -11.12
CA ARG A 63 13.49 0.82 -11.11
C ARG A 63 14.29 1.24 -12.33
N ASP A 64 13.69 1.24 -13.51
CA ASP A 64 14.38 1.52 -14.76
C ASP A 64 14.67 3.03 -14.88
N THR A 65 13.77 3.90 -14.41
CA THR A 65 13.96 5.36 -14.42
C THR A 65 14.89 5.85 -13.31
N PHE A 66 14.76 5.31 -12.10
CA PHE A 66 15.44 5.82 -10.90
C PHE A 66 16.53 4.89 -10.36
N GLY A 67 16.73 3.70 -10.93
CA GLY A 67 17.82 2.81 -10.53
C GLY A 67 19.21 3.38 -10.80
N VAL A 68 19.32 4.35 -11.72
CA VAL A 68 20.57 5.06 -12.01
C VAL A 68 20.98 6.04 -10.90
N ILE A 69 20.03 6.50 -10.09
CA ILE A 69 20.28 7.46 -9.00
C ILE A 69 20.43 6.80 -7.62
N GLY A 70 20.33 5.48 -7.52
CA GLY A 70 20.63 4.74 -6.28
C GLY A 70 20.18 3.27 -6.29
N GLU A 71 20.73 2.48 -5.36
CA GLU A 71 20.34 1.09 -5.11
C GLU A 71 18.93 1.02 -4.48
N GLY A 72 17.90 1.22 -5.30
CA GLY A 72 16.52 1.09 -4.85
C GLY A 72 16.15 -0.38 -4.62
N SER A 73 15.71 -0.73 -3.41
CA SER A 73 15.06 -2.02 -3.15
C SER A 73 13.62 -2.03 -3.68
N ALA A 74 13.04 -3.22 -3.83
CA ALA A 74 11.65 -3.35 -4.22
C ALA A 74 10.69 -2.64 -3.24
N GLU A 75 11.02 -2.58 -1.93
CA GLU A 75 10.27 -1.79 -0.95
C GLU A 75 10.37 -0.29 -1.21
N SER A 76 11.56 0.23 -1.52
CA SER A 76 11.78 1.65 -1.80
C SER A 76 10.94 2.12 -2.99
N TYR A 77 10.89 1.32 -4.07
CA TYR A 77 10.05 1.63 -5.22
C TYR A 77 8.55 1.52 -4.91
N ARG A 78 8.13 0.58 -4.06
CA ARG A 78 6.72 0.51 -3.62
C ARG A 78 6.29 1.74 -2.85
N GLU A 79 7.13 2.24 -1.94
CA GLU A 79 6.81 3.44 -1.18
C GLU A 79 6.84 4.70 -2.07
N ALA A 80 7.77 4.79 -3.02
CA ALA A 80 7.80 5.89 -3.99
C ALA A 80 6.50 5.98 -4.81
N LEU A 81 6.01 4.86 -5.37
CA LEU A 81 4.71 4.83 -6.08
C LEU A 81 3.55 5.24 -5.18
N ARG A 82 3.57 4.77 -3.93
CA ARG A 82 2.55 5.11 -2.93
C ARG A 82 2.51 6.61 -2.69
N LEU A 83 3.67 7.25 -2.52
CA LEU A 83 3.80 8.69 -2.30
C LEU A 83 3.31 9.47 -3.53
N ILE A 84 3.78 9.13 -4.73
CA ILE A 84 3.37 9.78 -5.99
C ILE A 84 1.84 9.78 -6.13
N ARG A 85 1.19 8.64 -5.86
CA ARG A 85 -0.28 8.51 -5.93
C ARG A 85 -1.00 9.30 -4.83
N ALA A 86 -0.41 9.41 -3.65
CA ALA A 86 -0.96 10.23 -2.57
C ALA A 86 -0.95 11.72 -2.94
N PHE A 87 0.13 12.21 -3.57
CA PHE A 87 0.23 13.60 -4.05
C PHE A 87 -0.74 13.92 -5.19
N ARG A 88 -1.02 12.95 -6.07
CA ARG A 88 -1.95 13.15 -7.20
C ARG A 88 -3.42 13.28 -6.78
N ARG A 89 -3.78 12.98 -5.54
CA ARG A 89 -5.11 13.34 -5.04
C ARG A 89 -5.10 14.84 -4.72
N PRO A 90 -5.97 15.67 -5.33
CA PRO A 90 -6.13 17.03 -4.85
C PRO A 90 -6.51 16.93 -3.37
N ARG A 91 -5.78 17.64 -2.51
CA ARG A 91 -6.28 17.96 -1.18
C ARG A 91 -7.62 18.65 -1.43
N ARG A 92 -8.73 17.96 -1.15
CA ARG A 92 -10.02 18.63 -1.03
C ARG A 92 -9.83 19.64 0.11
N ALA A 93 -9.71 20.91 -0.26
CA ALA A 93 -9.89 22.04 0.63
C ALA A 93 -11.34 22.05 1.13
#